data_AF-A0A090R0C3-F1
#
_entry.id   AF-A0A090R0C3-F1
#
_cell.length_a   1.000
_cell.length_b   1.000
_cell.length_c   1.000
_cell.angle_alpha   90.00
_cell.angle_beta   90.00
_cell.angle_gamma   90.00
#
_symmetry.space_group_name_H-M   'P 1'
#
loop_
_entity.id
_entity.type
_entity.pdbx_description
1 polymer ?
#
loop_
_entity_poly.entity_id
_entity_poly.type
_entity_poly.pdbx_seq_one_letter_code
_entity_poly.pdbx_strand_id
1 'polypeptide(L)'
;MNEQPGSASVVQSVASSLNSIGYSGVGYQTTGIRAIPIAEEGTDYVEPTQENAASGRYPLSRYLYIYINKRPNKPLPPLEAEFIRFILSSNGQDLVAKDGYVPLPVHAVNTTLEKLGL
;
A
#
# COMPACT_ATOMS: atom_id res chain seq x y z
N MET A 1 -19.18 19.73 6.64
CA MET A 1 -18.11 18.78 7.01
C MET A 1 -17.44 18.36 5.73
N ASN A 2 -16.15 18.64 5.56
CA ASN A 2 -15.39 18.32 4.33
C ASN A 2 -14.51 17.09 4.51
N GLU A 3 -14.64 16.38 5.64
CA GLU A 3 -13.98 15.10 5.85
C GLU A 3 -14.78 14.01 5.16
N GLN A 4 -14.07 13.19 4.38
CA GLN A 4 -14.63 12.08 3.65
C GLN A 4 -14.35 10.78 4.42
N PRO A 5 -15.32 9.86 4.52
CA PRO A 5 -15.19 8.66 5.35
C PRO A 5 -14.12 7.67 4.86
N GLY A 6 -13.62 7.85 3.63
CA GLY A 6 -12.53 7.05 3.08
C GLY A 6 -12.05 7.50 1.71
N SER A 7 -11.00 6.84 1.22
CA SER A 7 -10.31 7.12 -0.04
C SER A 7 -11.24 7.25 -1.26
N ALA A 8 -12.23 6.37 -1.38
CA ALA A 8 -13.21 6.42 -2.48
C ALA A 8 -14.05 7.71 -2.47
N SER A 9 -14.45 8.17 -1.28
CA SER A 9 -15.24 9.38 -1.11
C SER A 9 -14.42 10.65 -1.37
N VAL A 10 -13.10 10.63 -1.08
CA VAL A 10 -12.17 11.70 -1.51
C VAL A 10 -12.13 11.77 -3.04
N VAL A 11 -11.95 10.64 -3.72
CA VAL A 11 -11.90 10.59 -5.19
C VAL A 11 -13.19 11.11 -5.82
N GLN A 12 -14.36 10.72 -5.29
CA GLN A 12 -15.65 11.24 -5.77
C GLN A 12 -15.81 12.75 -5.53
N SER A 13 -15.33 13.25 -4.40
CA SER A 13 -15.39 14.69 -4.09
C SER A 13 -14.48 15.49 -5.02
N VAL A 14 -13.28 14.98 -5.32
CA VAL A 14 -12.36 15.63 -6.25
C VAL A 14 -12.92 15.64 -7.68
N ALA A 15 -13.50 14.51 -8.12
CA ALA A 15 -14.11 14.40 -9.44
C ALA A 15 -15.31 15.34 -9.66
N SER A 16 -16.02 15.71 -8.58
CA SER A 16 -17.24 16.53 -8.66
C SER A 16 -17.03 18.01 -8.33
N SER A 17 -15.82 18.42 -7.94
CA SER A 17 -15.52 19.80 -7.51
C SER A 17 -14.33 20.38 -8.27
N LEU A 18 -14.59 21.46 -9.02
CA LEU A 18 -13.56 22.16 -9.79
C LEU A 18 -12.51 22.78 -8.85
N ASN A 19 -11.23 22.67 -9.22
CA ASN A 19 -10.08 23.17 -8.46
C ASN A 19 -9.86 22.53 -7.09
N SER A 20 -10.43 21.35 -6.85
CA SER A 20 -10.19 20.59 -5.63
C SER A 20 -8.92 19.72 -5.72
N ILE A 21 -8.29 19.48 -4.58
CA ILE A 21 -7.14 18.58 -4.42
C ILE A 21 -7.44 17.65 -3.24
N GLY A 22 -7.12 16.37 -3.40
CA GLY A 22 -7.23 15.37 -2.34
C GLY A 22 -6.13 14.32 -2.47
N TYR A 23 -5.95 13.52 -1.43
CA TYR A 23 -5.02 12.40 -1.43
C TYR A 23 -5.80 11.08 -1.26
N SER A 24 -5.38 10.06 -1.99
CA SER A 24 -6.00 8.73 -1.99
C SER A 24 -4.93 7.67 -2.32
N GLY A 25 -5.24 6.40 -2.10
CA GLY A 25 -4.37 5.31 -2.52
C GLY A 25 -4.26 5.23 -4.05
N VAL A 26 -3.07 4.91 -4.56
CA VAL A 26 -2.80 4.84 -6.01
C VAL A 26 -3.69 3.85 -6.76
N GLY A 27 -4.25 2.85 -6.08
CA GLY A 27 -5.22 1.91 -6.65
C GLY A 27 -6.56 2.54 -7.05
N TYR A 28 -6.90 3.74 -6.54
CA TYR A 28 -8.16 4.43 -6.83
C TYR A 28 -8.07 5.37 -8.05
N GLN A 29 -7.45 4.92 -9.14
CA GLN A 29 -7.42 5.67 -10.40
C GLN A 29 -8.75 5.47 -11.15
N THR A 30 -9.69 6.38 -10.95
CA THR A 30 -10.97 6.39 -11.66
C THR A 30 -11.06 7.56 -12.63
N THR A 31 -11.95 7.46 -13.62
CA THR A 31 -12.32 8.58 -14.48
C THR A 31 -12.73 9.81 -13.65
N GLY A 32 -12.33 11.00 -14.09
CA GLY A 32 -12.72 12.26 -13.45
C GLY A 32 -11.69 12.83 -12.46
N ILE A 33 -10.63 12.09 -12.14
CA ILE A 33 -9.48 12.61 -11.40
C ILE A 33 -8.19 12.47 -12.22
N ARG A 34 -7.18 13.27 -11.87
CA ARG A 34 -5.82 13.15 -12.40
C ARG A 34 -4.87 12.94 -11.25
N ALA A 35 -4.17 11.81 -11.25
CA ALA A 35 -3.03 11.61 -10.36
C ALA A 35 -1.88 12.52 -10.83
N ILE A 36 -1.16 13.12 -9.87
CA ILE A 36 -0.08 14.08 -10.16
C ILE A 36 1.27 13.49 -9.75
N PRO A 37 2.34 13.71 -10.54
CA PRO A 37 3.68 13.36 -10.11
C PRO A 37 4.12 14.30 -9.00
N ILE A 38 4.93 13.79 -8.07
CA ILE A 38 5.45 14.56 -6.93
C ILE A 38 6.96 14.32 -6.78
N ALA A 39 7.60 15.23 -6.06
CA ALA A 39 9.03 15.22 -5.75
C ALA A 39 9.22 15.49 -4.26
N GLU A 40 10.34 15.03 -3.70
CA GLU A 40 10.71 15.37 -2.31
C GLU A 40 11.10 16.85 -2.18
N GLU A 41 11.93 17.35 -3.10
CA GLU A 41 12.47 18.73 -3.05
C GLU A 41 12.11 19.58 -4.29
N GLY A 42 11.02 19.24 -4.99
CA GLY A 42 10.55 20.02 -6.14
C GLY A 42 11.39 19.84 -7.42
N THR A 43 12.31 18.88 -7.43
CA THR A 43 13.04 18.39 -8.61
C THR A 43 12.76 16.89 -8.81
N ASP A 44 12.95 16.38 -10.03
CA ASP A 44 12.84 14.93 -10.31
C ASP A 44 11.48 14.31 -9.98
N TYR A 45 10.40 14.99 -10.40
CA TYR A 45 9.02 14.54 -10.23
C TYR A 45 8.81 13.09 -10.71
N VAL A 46 8.24 12.27 -9.84
CA VAL A 46 7.99 10.85 -10.07
C VAL A 46 6.49 10.60 -10.23
N GLU A 47 6.11 9.90 -11.30
CA GLU A 47 4.72 9.50 -11.56
C GLU A 47 4.21 8.46 -10.55
N PRO A 48 2.95 8.54 -10.09
CA PRO A 48 2.34 7.58 -9.16
C PRO A 48 1.95 6.28 -9.88
N THR A 49 2.95 5.51 -10.31
CA THR A 49 2.75 4.18 -10.91
C THR A 49 2.99 3.08 -9.88
N GLN A 50 2.43 1.89 -10.11
CA GLN A 50 2.69 0.72 -9.25
C GLN A 50 4.19 0.38 -9.20
N GLU A 51 4.91 0.53 -10.32
CA GLU A 51 6.35 0.32 -10.42
C GLU A 51 7.16 1.32 -9.58
N ASN A 52 6.83 2.61 -9.67
CA ASN A 52 7.49 3.64 -8.87
C ASN A 52 7.16 3.49 -7.38
N ALA A 53 5.97 3.00 -7.06
CA ALA A 53 5.59 2.68 -5.69
C ALA A 53 6.33 1.44 -5.15
N ALA A 54 6.43 0.37 -5.95
CA ALA A 54 7.14 -0.86 -5.59
C ALA A 54 8.63 -0.65 -5.37
N SER A 55 9.25 0.19 -6.19
CA SER A 55 10.67 0.55 -6.10
C SER A 55 10.99 1.57 -5.00
N GLY A 56 9.97 2.17 -4.38
CA GLY A 56 10.14 3.24 -3.41
C GLY A 56 10.54 4.59 -4.04
N ARG A 57 10.58 4.70 -5.36
CA ARG A 57 10.90 5.96 -6.07
C ARG A 57 9.82 7.01 -5.92
N TYR A 58 8.55 6.61 -5.81
CA TYR A 58 7.47 7.56 -5.58
C TYR A 58 7.49 8.03 -4.12
N PRO A 59 7.67 9.34 -3.82
CA PRO A 59 7.97 9.83 -2.46
C PRO A 59 6.96 9.48 -1.36
N LEU A 60 5.70 9.23 -1.71
CA LEU A 60 4.64 8.89 -0.74
C LEU A 60 4.31 7.38 -0.71
N SER A 61 5.22 6.54 -1.18
CA SER A 61 5.10 5.09 -1.09
C SER A 61 5.27 4.62 0.34
N ARG A 62 4.43 3.69 0.78
CA ARG A 62 4.51 3.12 2.13
C ARG A 62 4.05 1.67 2.16
N TYR A 63 4.65 0.90 3.05
CA TYR A 63 4.11 -0.41 3.40
C TYR A 63 2.77 -0.28 4.12
N LEU A 64 1.90 -1.26 3.89
CA LEU A 64 0.76 -1.52 4.77
C LEU A 64 1.24 -2.43 5.90
N TYR A 65 1.25 -1.91 7.12
CA TYR A 65 1.71 -2.66 8.29
C TYR A 65 0.56 -3.44 8.92
N ILE A 66 0.81 -4.72 9.20
CA ILE A 66 0.00 -5.55 10.07
C ILE A 66 0.73 -5.65 11.41
N TYR A 67 0.06 -5.21 12.46
CA TYR A 67 0.60 -5.29 13.82
C TYR A 67 0.19 -6.60 14.46
N ILE A 68 1.16 -7.34 14.98
CA ILE A 68 0.94 -8.58 15.72
C ILE A 68 1.58 -8.47 17.10
N ASN A 69 0.89 -9.01 18.11
CA ASN A 69 1.41 -9.06 19.47
C ASN A 69 2.30 -10.31 19.68
N LYS A 70 3.47 -10.33 19.04
CA LYS A 70 4.43 -11.44 19.15
C LYS A 70 5.19 -11.34 20.46
N ARG A 71 5.09 -12.38 21.31
CA ARG A 71 5.91 -12.48 22.53
C ARG A 71 7.39 -12.66 22.16
N PRO A 72 8.32 -11.93 22.79
CA PRO A 72 9.75 -12.13 22.60
C PRO A 72 10.16 -13.60 22.82
N ASN A 73 11.05 -14.12 21.98
CA ASN A 73 11.61 -15.47 22.08
C ASN A 73 10.59 -16.62 22.07
N LYS A 74 9.32 -16.37 21.71
CA LYS A 74 8.31 -17.41 21.49
C LYS A 74 7.88 -17.42 20.02
N PRO A 75 7.58 -18.61 19.46
CA PRO A 75 6.97 -18.68 18.14
C PRO A 75 5.60 -18.00 18.16
N LEU A 76 5.14 -17.58 16.97
CA LEU A 76 3.74 -17.19 16.81
C LEU A 76 2.83 -18.39 17.10
N PRO A 77 1.62 -18.16 17.65
CA PRO A 77 0.67 -19.25 17.74
C PRO A 77 0.31 -19.76 16.32
N PRO A 78 -0.06 -21.05 16.18
CA PRO A 78 -0.06 -21.70 14.86
C PRO A 78 -1.00 -21.04 13.84
N LEU A 79 -2.17 -20.58 14.26
CA LEU A 79 -3.15 -19.99 13.35
C LEU A 79 -2.66 -18.65 12.79
N GLU A 80 -2.07 -17.82 13.64
CA GLU A 80 -1.46 -16.55 13.26
C GLU A 80 -0.25 -16.80 12.36
N ALA A 81 0.59 -17.79 12.65
CA ALA A 81 1.70 -18.18 11.80
C ALA A 81 1.24 -18.55 10.38
N GLU A 82 0.21 -19.39 10.27
CA GLU A 82 -0.34 -19.80 8.96
C GLU A 82 -1.00 -18.65 8.22
N PHE A 83 -1.71 -17.76 8.93
CA PHE A 83 -2.25 -16.55 8.32
C PHE A 83 -1.13 -15.66 7.75
N ILE A 84 -0.05 -15.44 8.52
CA ILE A 84 1.09 -14.67 8.05
C ILE A 84 1.78 -15.34 6.85
N ARG A 85 1.96 -16.66 6.88
CA ARG A 85 2.48 -17.42 5.72
C ARG A 85 1.60 -17.24 4.50
N PHE A 86 0.28 -17.34 4.66
CA PHE A 86 -0.67 -17.17 3.58
C PHE A 86 -0.59 -15.77 2.96
N ILE A 87 -0.68 -14.70 3.75
CA ILE A 87 -0.66 -13.34 3.21
C ILE A 87 0.67 -13.00 2.55
N LEU A 88 1.80 -13.57 3.03
CA LEU A 88 3.13 -13.38 2.44
C LEU A 88 3.42 -14.34 1.27
N SER A 89 2.60 -15.37 1.06
CA SER A 89 2.75 -16.31 -0.06
C SER A 89 2.44 -15.67 -1.40
N SER A 90 2.85 -16.32 -2.49
CA SER A 90 2.47 -15.91 -3.85
C SER A 90 0.95 -15.73 -4.00
N ASN A 91 0.17 -16.67 -3.48
CA ASN A 91 -1.30 -16.60 -3.58
C ASN A 91 -1.87 -15.39 -2.81
N GLY A 92 -1.34 -15.13 -1.61
CA GLY A 92 -1.74 -13.95 -0.82
C GLY A 92 -1.39 -12.65 -1.55
N GLN A 93 -0.18 -12.57 -2.11
CA GLN A 93 0.29 -11.40 -2.84
C GLN A 93 -0.44 -11.19 -4.18
N ASP A 94 -0.88 -12.28 -4.84
CA ASP A 94 -1.73 -12.19 -6.04
C ASP A 94 -3.12 -11.60 -5.71
N LEU A 95 -3.67 -11.90 -4.53
CA LEU A 95 -4.91 -11.28 -4.07
C LEU A 95 -4.73 -9.79 -3.76
N VAL A 96 -3.60 -9.42 -3.15
CA VAL A 96 -3.21 -8.01 -2.92
C VAL A 96 -3.15 -7.25 -4.24
N ALA A 97 -2.53 -7.83 -5.28
CA ALA A 97 -2.49 -7.24 -6.62
C ALA A 97 -3.89 -7.04 -7.23
N LYS A 98 -4.75 -8.07 -7.12
CA LYS A 98 -6.13 -8.04 -7.65
C LYS A 98 -6.99 -6.95 -7.00
N ASP A 99 -6.73 -6.62 -5.74
CA ASP A 99 -7.42 -5.56 -5.01
C ASP A 99 -6.80 -4.16 -5.24
N GLY A 100 -5.84 -4.04 -6.16
CA GLY A 100 -5.26 -2.76 -6.59
C GLY A 100 -4.09 -2.26 -5.74
N TYR A 101 -3.53 -3.10 -4.86
CA TYR A 101 -2.31 -2.81 -4.11
C TYR A 101 -1.07 -3.33 -4.85
N VAL A 102 0.08 -2.78 -4.46
CA VAL A 102 1.39 -3.22 -4.97
C VAL A 102 1.86 -4.42 -4.15
N PRO A 103 2.13 -5.59 -4.76
CA PRO A 103 2.68 -6.75 -4.06
C PRO A 103 4.04 -6.46 -3.43
N LEU A 104 4.32 -7.17 -2.33
CA LEU A 104 5.63 -7.13 -1.69
C LEU A 104 6.70 -7.75 -2.60
N PRO A 105 7.89 -7.12 -2.71
CA PRO A 105 9.01 -7.75 -3.36
C PRO A 105 9.49 -8.96 -2.54
N VAL A 106 10.04 -9.97 -3.23
CA VAL A 106 10.50 -11.23 -2.62
C VAL A 106 11.45 -11.01 -1.44
N HIS A 107 12.35 -10.04 -1.52
CA HIS A 107 13.28 -9.74 -0.43
C HIS A 107 12.56 -9.26 0.84
N ALA A 108 11.48 -8.47 0.71
CA ALA A 108 10.70 -7.99 1.84
C ALA A 108 9.89 -9.11 2.48
N VAL A 109 9.36 -10.03 1.67
CA VAL A 109 8.70 -11.26 2.14
C VAL A 109 9.68 -12.10 2.96
N ASN A 110 10.85 -12.43 2.40
CA ASN A 110 11.85 -13.27 3.07
C ASN A 110 12.34 -12.62 4.38
N THR A 111 12.66 -11.32 4.34
CA THR A 111 13.06 -10.56 5.54
C THR A 111 11.99 -10.60 6.62
N THR A 112 10.71 -10.54 6.24
CA THR A 112 9.59 -10.56 7.19
C THR A 112 9.41 -11.95 7.81
N LEU A 113 9.49 -13.02 7.01
CA LEU A 113 9.43 -14.40 7.48
C LEU A 113 10.56 -14.69 8.48
N GLU A 114 11.80 -14.33 8.14
CA GLU A 114 12.97 -14.49 9.01
C GLU A 114 12.80 -13.74 10.34
N LYS A 115 12.36 -12.48 10.31
CA LYS A 115 12.09 -11.69 11.54
C LYS A 115 11.05 -12.33 12.45
N LEU A 116 10.11 -13.07 11.88
CA LEU A 116 9.04 -13.74 12.62
C LEU A 116 9.41 -15.18 13.04
N GLY A 117 10.53 -15.71 12.56
CA GLY A 117 10.93 -17.10 12.76
C GLY A 117 10.04 -18.08 12.01
N LEU A 118 9.54 -17.67 10.84
CA LEU A 118 8.70 -18.47 9.94
C LEU A 118 9.48 -18.96 8.73
#